data_AF-A0A426V5T8-F1
#
_entry.id   AF-A0A426V5T8-F1
#
_cell.length_a   1.000
_cell.length_b   1.000
_cell.length_c   1.000
_cell.angle_alpha   90.00
_cell.angle_beta   90.00
_cell.angle_gamma   90.00
#
_symmetry.space_group_name_H-M   'P 1'
#
loop_
_entity.id
_entity.type
_entity.pdbx_description
1 polymer ?
#
loop_
_entity_poly.entity_id
_entity_poly.type
_entity_poly.pdbx_seq_one_letter_code
_entity_poly.pdbx_strand_id
1 'polypeptide(L)'
;MEGIDRKAIPRNLAESYRRSRGDYADALGRPVRSKPLLHRDAAIEALPSPLDVSLTRPVPPAGSGVLELVVDAAATMPVAAVDEVPVAVGDGTVFVVLPAGPHAVDVQSGAATSPVVVAVEDGATAVLVWREEADRRTVRFGPEAVDALPPASRVYLYEWAVLTVLVCGLPFGAVNAFAFDGTASRVVLVVLAVVILGLVPFAPWRRRERARLAALRLERQAAALSRPVRYPWDGPEVPDRPALVGDRPESLPELAPGYGALLLRATAHRHLWKDGDGVTVRDTALAALRAEPPRVRLDGLEVPATWGNWWHPLRPGAHVLEFEAAGAAARLELVVADGEATAVRAEAHLYAHRDGGEIVREDARLRLEPEEFRPEWMGDPAKRLAYWN
;
A
#
# COMPACT_ATOMS: atom_id res chain seq x y z
N MET A 1 20.05 -27.88 -10.50
CA MET A 1 20.15 -26.97 -9.35
C MET A 1 19.45 -25.69 -9.76
N GLU A 2 18.16 -25.60 -9.43
CA GLU A 2 17.35 -24.40 -9.65
C GLU A 2 17.88 -23.26 -8.77
N GLY A 3 18.01 -22.07 -9.35
CA GLY A 3 18.61 -20.92 -8.69
C GLY A 3 17.76 -20.45 -7.51
N ILE A 4 18.35 -20.50 -6.31
CA ILE A 4 17.77 -19.92 -5.10
C ILE A 4 17.80 -18.39 -5.26
N ASP A 5 16.69 -17.78 -5.67
CA ASP A 5 16.52 -16.33 -5.63
C ASP A 5 16.31 -15.90 -4.17
N ARG A 6 17.33 -15.27 -3.58
CA ARG A 6 17.35 -14.91 -2.16
C ARG A 6 16.59 -13.59 -1.95
N LYS A 7 15.25 -13.65 -1.80
CA LYS A 7 14.42 -12.49 -1.39
C LYS A 7 14.27 -12.50 0.14
N ALA A 8 14.73 -11.45 0.83
CA ALA A 8 14.64 -11.39 2.30
C ALA A 8 13.23 -11.19 2.81
N ILE A 9 12.87 -11.86 3.90
CA ILE A 9 11.59 -11.71 4.57
C ILE A 9 11.89 -11.49 6.07
N PRO A 10 11.18 -10.60 6.78
CA PRO A 10 11.41 -10.41 8.21
C PRO A 10 11.11 -11.69 8.98
N ARG A 11 11.98 -12.07 9.92
CA ARG A 11 11.76 -13.22 10.83
C ARG A 11 10.44 -13.13 11.61
N ASN A 12 9.98 -11.91 11.92
CA ASN A 12 8.71 -11.65 12.57
C ASN A 12 7.94 -10.56 11.82
N LEU A 13 7.17 -10.96 10.80
CA LEU A 13 6.39 -10.00 10.01
C LEU A 13 5.34 -9.28 10.82
N ALA A 14 4.69 -9.94 11.79
CA ALA A 14 3.67 -9.29 12.62
C ALA A 14 4.26 -8.13 13.44
N GLU A 15 5.48 -8.28 13.97
CA GLU A 15 6.21 -7.22 14.67
C GLU A 15 6.75 -6.16 13.70
N SER A 16 7.22 -6.56 12.52
CA SER A 16 7.67 -5.64 11.46
C SER A 16 6.55 -4.74 10.94
N TYR A 17 5.36 -5.30 10.70
CA TYR A 17 4.15 -4.55 10.35
C TYR A 17 3.71 -3.63 11.49
N ARG A 18 3.69 -4.13 12.74
CA ARG A 18 3.30 -3.33 13.91
C ARG A 18 4.19 -2.13 14.17
N ARG A 19 5.51 -2.30 14.02
CA ARG A 19 6.49 -1.22 14.29
C ARG A 19 6.72 -0.29 13.12
N SER A 20 6.11 -0.57 11.97
CA SER A 20 6.48 0.07 10.72
C SER A 20 7.99 0.02 10.43
N ARG A 21 8.72 -0.96 10.98
CA ARG A 21 10.18 -1.12 10.81
C ARG A 21 10.46 -2.39 10.02
N GLY A 22 11.09 -2.23 8.87
CA GLY A 22 11.56 -3.34 8.05
C GLY A 22 12.87 -3.90 8.60
N ASP A 23 12.79 -4.76 9.61
CA ASP A 23 13.96 -5.49 10.12
C ASP A 23 14.21 -6.70 9.20
N TYR A 24 14.82 -6.46 8.04
CA TYR A 24 15.13 -7.49 7.04
C TYR A 24 16.53 -8.04 7.28
N ALA A 25 16.64 -9.20 7.90
CA ALA A 25 17.92 -9.85 8.16
C ALA A 25 18.00 -11.18 7.40
N ASP A 26 19.15 -11.52 6.80
CA ASP A 26 19.39 -12.90 6.33
C ASP A 26 19.42 -13.88 7.52
N ALA A 27 19.58 -15.17 7.24
CA ALA A 27 19.72 -16.19 8.28
C ALA A 27 20.86 -15.90 9.30
N LEU A 28 21.80 -15.02 8.95
CA LEU A 28 22.92 -14.58 9.79
C LEU A 28 22.68 -13.21 10.45
N GLY A 29 21.49 -12.63 10.34
CA GLY A 29 21.13 -11.35 10.95
C GLY A 29 21.61 -10.11 10.18
N ARG A 30 22.05 -10.25 8.92
CA ARG A 30 22.59 -9.13 8.12
C ARG A 30 21.47 -8.40 7.37
N PRO A 31 21.48 -7.06 7.31
CA PRO A 31 20.47 -6.32 6.56
C PRO A 31 20.48 -6.68 5.08
N VAL A 32 19.38 -7.26 4.57
CA VAL A 32 19.27 -7.62 3.15
C VAL A 32 18.52 -6.51 2.42
N ARG A 33 19.23 -5.81 1.53
CA ARG A 33 18.59 -4.95 0.52
C ARG A 33 18.23 -5.83 -0.66
N SER A 34 16.96 -5.85 -1.07
CA SER A 34 16.57 -6.38 -2.37
C SER A 34 17.36 -5.62 -3.44
N LYS A 35 18.18 -6.32 -4.23
CA LYS A 35 18.84 -5.70 -5.39
C LYS A 35 17.77 -5.26 -6.41
N PRO A 36 17.96 -4.13 -7.11
CA PRO A 36 17.10 -3.75 -8.23
C PRO A 36 17.15 -4.76 -9.38
N LEU A 37 16.08 -4.76 -10.18
CA LEU A 37 15.58 -5.79 -11.11
C LEU A 37 16.41 -6.10 -12.37
N LEU A 38 17.63 -5.61 -12.55
CA LEU A 38 18.34 -5.72 -13.84
C LEU A 38 18.92 -7.13 -14.16
N HIS A 39 18.58 -8.18 -13.39
CA HIS A 39 19.20 -9.52 -13.51
C HIS A 39 18.25 -10.71 -13.26
N ARG A 40 16.93 -10.60 -13.49
CA ARG A 40 15.99 -11.70 -13.24
C ARG A 40 15.39 -12.26 -14.52
N ASP A 41 15.35 -13.58 -14.63
CA ASP A 41 14.54 -14.28 -15.63
C ASP A 41 13.05 -14.12 -15.26
N ALA A 42 12.22 -13.75 -16.22
CA ALA A 42 10.76 -13.72 -16.05
C ALA A 42 10.27 -15.10 -15.57
N ALA A 43 9.39 -15.11 -14.59
CA ALA A 43 8.98 -16.31 -13.87
C ALA A 43 7.48 -16.32 -13.56
N ILE A 44 6.71 -15.72 -14.46
CA ILE A 44 5.25 -15.75 -14.40
C ILE A 44 4.75 -17.08 -14.95
N GLU A 45 3.84 -17.70 -14.21
CA GLU A 45 3.16 -18.94 -14.58
C GLU A 45 1.66 -18.64 -14.69
N ALA A 46 1.06 -19.02 -15.82
CA ALA A 46 -0.39 -18.96 -15.99
C ALA A 46 -1.04 -20.07 -15.14
N LEU A 47 -2.09 -19.71 -14.39
CA LEU A 47 -2.87 -20.68 -13.62
C LEU A 47 -4.01 -21.26 -14.47
N PRO A 48 -4.43 -22.51 -14.21
CA PRO A 48 -5.67 -23.04 -14.78
C PRO A 48 -6.85 -22.13 -14.40
N SER A 49 -7.51 -21.56 -15.40
CA SER A 49 -8.58 -20.58 -15.24
C SER A 49 -9.68 -20.82 -16.29
N PRO A 50 -10.96 -20.50 -15.99
CA PRO A 50 -12.01 -20.43 -17.01
C PRO A 50 -11.81 -19.28 -18.01
N LEU A 51 -10.93 -18.32 -17.72
CA LEU A 51 -10.57 -17.23 -18.61
C LEU A 51 -9.49 -17.69 -19.60
N ASP A 52 -9.47 -17.11 -20.79
CA ASP A 52 -8.41 -17.36 -21.77
C ASP A 52 -7.16 -16.55 -21.40
N VAL A 53 -6.20 -17.26 -20.78
CA VAL A 53 -4.96 -16.70 -20.22
C VAL A 53 -3.77 -17.21 -21.02
N SER A 54 -2.90 -16.29 -21.43
CA SER A 54 -1.69 -16.62 -22.20
C SER A 54 -0.49 -15.79 -21.77
N LEU A 55 0.72 -16.34 -21.94
CA LEU A 55 1.98 -15.62 -21.75
C LEU A 55 2.42 -14.86 -23.01
N THR A 56 1.68 -15.02 -24.11
CA THR A 56 1.91 -14.32 -25.37
C THR A 56 0.63 -13.58 -25.77
N ARG A 57 0.76 -12.39 -26.36
CA ARG A 57 -0.39 -11.56 -26.73
C ARG A 57 -1.33 -12.31 -27.69
N PRO A 58 -2.58 -12.61 -27.29
CA PRO A 58 -3.56 -13.25 -28.15
C PRO A 58 -4.25 -12.24 -29.07
N VAL A 59 -5.03 -12.75 -30.04
CA VAL A 59 -5.98 -11.95 -30.81
C VAL A 59 -7.36 -12.13 -30.18
N PRO A 60 -8.03 -11.07 -29.69
CA PRO A 60 -9.33 -11.21 -29.03
C PRO A 60 -10.43 -11.54 -30.07
N PRO A 61 -11.41 -12.41 -29.74
CA PRO A 61 -12.62 -12.56 -30.53
C PRO A 61 -13.49 -11.30 -30.50
N ALA A 62 -14.47 -11.21 -31.41
CA ALA A 62 -15.41 -10.09 -31.43
C ALA A 62 -16.23 -10.01 -30.13
N GLY A 63 -16.43 -8.79 -29.60
CA GLY A 63 -17.09 -8.54 -28.33
C GLY A 63 -16.17 -8.67 -27.11
N SER A 64 -14.85 -8.73 -27.32
CA SER A 64 -13.86 -8.92 -26.26
C SER A 64 -12.61 -8.09 -26.51
N GLY A 65 -11.85 -7.83 -25.47
CA GLY A 65 -10.53 -7.21 -25.54
C GLY A 65 -9.48 -8.02 -24.79
N VAL A 66 -8.26 -7.49 -24.75
CA VAL A 66 -7.13 -8.11 -24.04
C VAL A 66 -6.71 -7.22 -22.88
N LEU A 67 -6.64 -7.77 -21.68
CA LEU A 67 -5.91 -7.17 -20.57
C LEU A 67 -4.46 -7.66 -20.62
N GLU A 68 -3.51 -6.75 -20.87
CA GLU A 68 -2.09 -6.97 -20.67
C GLU A 68 -1.74 -6.56 -19.23
N LEU A 69 -1.49 -7.56 -18.38
CA LEU A 69 -1.11 -7.37 -16.98
C LEU A 69 0.38 -7.62 -16.80
N VAL A 70 1.12 -6.58 -16.45
CA VAL A 70 2.54 -6.65 -16.11
C VAL A 70 2.68 -6.64 -14.60
N VAL A 71 3.33 -7.67 -14.03
CA VAL A 71 3.49 -7.84 -12.59
C VAL A 71 4.98 -7.81 -12.23
N ASP A 72 5.36 -6.82 -11.42
CA ASP A 72 6.74 -6.61 -10.95
C ASP A 72 6.79 -6.64 -9.41
N ALA A 73 7.08 -7.80 -8.80
CA ALA A 73 7.25 -7.91 -7.35
C ALA A 73 8.72 -7.87 -6.91
N ALA A 74 9.05 -6.88 -6.08
CA ALA A 74 10.38 -6.77 -5.47
C ALA A 74 10.76 -8.01 -4.65
N ALA A 75 9.82 -8.58 -3.89
CA ALA A 75 10.14 -9.49 -2.79
C ALA A 75 9.30 -10.78 -2.69
N THR A 76 8.15 -10.87 -3.36
CA THR A 76 7.23 -12.01 -3.23
C THR A 76 6.99 -12.73 -4.55
N MET A 77 6.28 -13.86 -4.52
CA MET A 77 5.60 -14.42 -5.70
C MET A 77 4.15 -13.95 -5.64
N PRO A 78 3.78 -12.89 -6.38
CA PRO A 78 2.43 -12.36 -6.36
C PRO A 78 1.47 -13.32 -7.07
N VAL A 79 0.19 -13.25 -6.72
CA VAL A 79 -0.89 -13.89 -7.47
C VAL A 79 -1.78 -12.81 -8.05
N ALA A 80 -2.01 -12.88 -9.37
CA ALA A 80 -2.92 -12.01 -10.08
C ALA A 80 -4.27 -12.71 -10.26
N ALA A 81 -5.35 -11.95 -10.10
CA ALA A 81 -6.72 -12.39 -10.34
C ALA A 81 -7.51 -11.33 -11.10
N VAL A 82 -8.45 -11.80 -11.91
CA VAL A 82 -9.43 -10.97 -12.62
C VAL A 82 -10.82 -11.46 -12.24
N ASP A 83 -11.69 -10.55 -11.80
CA ASP A 83 -13.04 -10.84 -11.31
C ASP A 83 -13.05 -12.00 -10.30
N GLU A 84 -12.13 -11.92 -9.34
CA GLU A 84 -11.89 -12.91 -8.29
C GLU A 84 -11.36 -14.28 -8.78
N VAL A 85 -11.12 -14.45 -10.08
CA VAL A 85 -10.55 -15.67 -10.65
C VAL A 85 -9.03 -15.53 -10.75
N PRO A 86 -8.22 -16.37 -10.07
CA PRO A 86 -6.77 -16.39 -10.24
C PRO A 86 -6.39 -16.68 -11.70
N VAL A 87 -5.48 -15.90 -12.26
CA VAL A 87 -5.01 -16.05 -13.65
C VAL A 87 -3.51 -16.33 -13.76
N ALA A 88 -2.70 -15.81 -12.85
CA ALA A 88 -1.25 -16.00 -12.90
C ALA A 88 -0.59 -15.88 -11.54
N VAL A 89 0.61 -16.44 -11.42
CA VAL A 89 1.49 -16.32 -10.25
C VAL A 89 2.90 -15.97 -10.71
N GLY A 90 3.58 -15.08 -9.98
CA GLY A 90 4.97 -14.72 -10.23
C GLY A 90 5.15 -13.38 -10.95
N ASP A 91 6.40 -13.12 -11.33
CA ASP A 91 6.85 -11.84 -11.90
C ASP A 91 6.95 -11.96 -13.44
N GLY A 92 6.28 -11.07 -14.18
CA GLY A 92 6.26 -11.07 -15.64
C GLY A 92 4.98 -10.51 -16.24
N THR A 93 4.74 -10.81 -17.52
CA THR A 93 3.55 -10.34 -18.25
C THR A 93 2.61 -11.49 -18.53
N VAL A 94 1.32 -11.30 -18.25
CA VAL A 94 0.24 -12.20 -18.63
C VAL A 94 -0.82 -11.44 -19.42
N PHE A 95 -1.41 -12.11 -20.41
CA PHE A 95 -2.50 -11.60 -21.21
C PHE A 95 -3.77 -12.38 -20.88
N VAL A 96 -4.86 -11.66 -20.65
CA VAL A 96 -6.17 -12.24 -20.33
C VAL A 96 -7.18 -11.71 -21.33
N VAL A 97 -7.87 -12.59 -22.06
CA VAL A 97 -8.98 -12.19 -22.93
C VAL A 97 -10.25 -12.06 -22.09
N LEU A 98 -10.90 -10.91 -22.18
CA LEU A 98 -12.06 -10.57 -21.36
C LEU A 98 -13.17 -10.00 -22.25
N PRO A 99 -14.46 -10.25 -21.93
CA PRO A 99 -15.57 -9.54 -22.56
C PRO A 99 -15.38 -8.02 -22.51
N ALA A 100 -15.96 -7.27 -23.43
CA ALA A 100 -15.94 -5.82 -23.31
C ALA A 100 -16.75 -5.37 -22.08
N GLY A 101 -16.17 -4.52 -21.23
CA GLY A 101 -16.78 -4.05 -19.98
C GLY A 101 -15.79 -3.80 -18.85
N PRO A 102 -16.29 -3.45 -17.64
CA PRO A 102 -15.48 -3.26 -16.46
C PRO A 102 -15.08 -4.60 -15.82
N HIS A 103 -13.80 -4.73 -15.48
CA HIS A 103 -13.23 -5.90 -14.82
C HIS A 103 -12.39 -5.50 -13.62
N ALA A 104 -12.54 -6.23 -12.50
CA ALA A 104 -11.76 -5.98 -11.30
C ALA A 104 -10.47 -6.81 -11.33
N VAL A 105 -9.32 -6.15 -11.31
CA VAL A 105 -8.00 -6.78 -11.29
C VAL A 105 -7.38 -6.62 -9.92
N ASP A 106 -7.04 -7.75 -9.30
CA ASP A 106 -6.41 -7.83 -7.98
C ASP A 106 -5.05 -8.51 -8.11
N VAL A 107 -4.01 -7.92 -7.53
CA VAL A 107 -2.68 -8.53 -7.46
C VAL A 107 -2.25 -8.57 -6.01
N GLN A 108 -2.18 -9.78 -5.47
CA GLN A 108 -1.85 -10.00 -4.07
C GLN A 108 -0.42 -10.50 -3.93
N SER A 109 0.36 -9.76 -3.15
CA SER A 109 1.76 -10.05 -2.86
C SER A 109 1.88 -10.48 -1.39
N GLY A 110 2.80 -9.89 -0.62
CA GLY A 110 2.80 -9.99 0.85
C GLY A 110 1.56 -9.35 1.50
N ALA A 111 0.79 -8.54 0.76
CA ALA A 111 -0.52 -8.07 1.17
C ALA A 111 -1.53 -8.16 0.02
N ALA A 112 -2.82 -8.27 0.37
CA ALA A 112 -3.94 -7.98 -0.51
C ALA A 112 -4.44 -6.57 -0.19
N THR A 113 -4.55 -5.74 -1.22
CA THR A 113 -4.93 -4.33 -1.14
C THR A 113 -6.04 -4.01 -2.14
N SER A 114 -6.26 -2.75 -2.48
CA SER A 114 -7.37 -2.38 -3.37
C SER A 114 -7.23 -3.00 -4.76
N PRO A 115 -8.27 -3.68 -5.29
CA PRO A 115 -8.29 -4.03 -6.70
C PRO A 115 -8.36 -2.76 -7.55
N VAL A 116 -7.98 -2.89 -8.81
CA VAL A 116 -8.15 -1.85 -9.82
C VAL A 116 -9.19 -2.29 -10.82
N VAL A 117 -10.18 -1.43 -11.03
CA VAL A 117 -11.19 -1.66 -12.05
C VAL A 117 -10.68 -1.10 -13.37
N VAL A 118 -10.67 -1.95 -14.39
CA VAL A 118 -10.20 -1.63 -15.74
C VAL A 118 -11.35 -1.83 -16.71
N ALA A 119 -11.60 -0.85 -17.58
CA ALA A 119 -12.53 -1.01 -18.68
C ALA A 119 -11.79 -1.65 -19.87
N VAL A 120 -12.27 -2.80 -20.30
CA VAL A 120 -11.79 -3.51 -21.50
C VAL A 120 -12.70 -3.14 -22.66
N GLU A 121 -12.13 -2.57 -23.72
CA GLU A 121 -12.87 -2.21 -24.93
C GLU A 121 -12.79 -3.33 -25.99
N ASP A 122 -13.83 -3.44 -26.83
CA ASP A 122 -13.88 -4.43 -27.91
C ASP A 122 -12.74 -4.26 -28.91
N GLY A 123 -11.97 -5.33 -29.14
CA GLY A 123 -10.81 -5.35 -30.03
C GLY A 123 -9.58 -4.60 -29.52
N ALA A 124 -9.62 -4.00 -28.33
CA ALA A 124 -8.53 -3.20 -27.78
C ALA A 124 -7.66 -4.00 -26.78
N THR A 125 -6.48 -3.46 -26.48
CA THR A 125 -5.63 -3.94 -25.37
C THR A 125 -5.57 -2.89 -24.28
N ALA A 126 -6.09 -3.23 -23.09
CA ALA A 126 -5.89 -2.45 -21.88
C ALA A 126 -4.59 -2.90 -21.20
N VAL A 127 -3.69 -1.96 -20.92
CA VAL A 127 -2.41 -2.26 -20.26
C VAL A 127 -2.48 -1.84 -18.80
N LEU A 128 -2.25 -2.79 -17.90
CA LEU A 128 -2.17 -2.56 -16.47
C LEU A 128 -0.82 -3.03 -15.95
N VAL A 129 -0.05 -2.13 -15.34
CA VAL A 129 1.27 -2.45 -14.77
C VAL A 129 1.16 -2.37 -13.26
N TRP A 130 1.36 -3.50 -12.59
CA TRP A 130 1.46 -3.61 -11.15
C TRP A 130 2.92 -3.66 -10.71
N ARG A 131 3.28 -2.83 -9.72
CA ARG A 131 4.65 -2.74 -9.21
C ARG A 131 4.71 -2.69 -7.69
N GLU A 132 5.48 -3.58 -7.09
CA GLU A 132 5.89 -3.54 -5.68
C GLU A 132 7.23 -2.81 -5.55
N GLU A 133 7.26 -1.68 -4.84
CA GLU A 133 8.53 -0.98 -4.61
C GLU A 133 9.40 -1.65 -3.52
N ALA A 134 10.66 -1.23 -3.43
CA ALA A 134 11.64 -1.80 -2.49
C ALA A 134 11.22 -1.68 -1.00
N ASP A 135 10.32 -0.77 -0.66
CA ASP A 135 9.76 -0.65 0.69
C ASP A 135 8.56 -1.58 0.96
N ARG A 136 8.05 -2.29 -0.06
CA ARG A 136 6.93 -3.25 -0.06
C ARG A 136 5.58 -2.70 0.40
N ARG A 137 5.53 -1.44 0.81
CA ARG A 137 4.29 -0.76 1.19
C ARG A 137 3.71 0.01 0.03
N THR A 138 4.57 0.40 -0.90
CA THR A 138 4.13 1.08 -2.10
C THR A 138 3.84 0.06 -3.17
N VAL A 139 2.56 -0.21 -3.36
CA VAL A 139 2.00 -0.88 -4.52
C VAL A 139 1.51 0.18 -5.50
N ARG A 140 1.77 0.00 -6.79
CA ARG A 140 1.32 0.92 -7.85
C ARG A 140 0.69 0.16 -8.99
N PHE A 141 -0.39 0.71 -9.52
CA PHE A 141 -1.01 0.30 -10.76
C PHE A 141 -0.94 1.45 -11.76
N GLY A 142 -0.45 1.22 -12.97
CA GLY A 142 -0.51 2.22 -14.06
C GLY A 142 0.73 2.17 -14.97
N PRO A 143 0.59 2.55 -16.25
CA PRO A 143 1.70 2.52 -17.20
C PRO A 143 2.80 3.49 -16.75
N GLU A 144 3.95 2.96 -16.32
CA GLU A 144 5.02 3.78 -15.77
C GLU A 144 5.89 4.41 -16.87
N ALA A 145 6.11 5.71 -16.78
CA ALA A 145 7.32 6.33 -17.32
C ALA A 145 8.45 6.09 -16.31
N VAL A 146 9.17 4.97 -16.47
CA VAL A 146 10.38 4.68 -15.71
C VAL A 146 11.40 5.74 -16.09
N ASP A 147 11.61 6.73 -15.21
CA ASP A 147 12.87 7.45 -15.00
C ASP A 147 12.58 8.83 -14.42
N ALA A 148 12.56 8.92 -13.10
CA ALA A 148 12.90 10.19 -12.50
C ALA A 148 13.62 9.96 -11.18
N LEU A 149 14.96 10.00 -11.25
CA LEU A 149 15.82 10.20 -10.09
C LEU A 149 15.14 11.24 -9.15
N PRO A 150 15.07 10.98 -7.84
CA PRO A 150 14.51 11.94 -6.93
C PRO A 150 15.28 13.26 -7.11
N PRO A 151 14.59 14.41 -7.29
CA PRO A 151 15.29 15.67 -7.45
C PRO A 151 16.20 15.90 -6.23
N ALA A 152 17.45 16.33 -6.49
CA ALA A 152 18.43 16.59 -5.45
C ALA A 152 17.91 17.68 -4.49
N SER A 153 17.32 17.25 -3.39
CA SER A 153 16.64 18.15 -2.46
C SER A 153 17.60 18.65 -1.38
N ARG A 154 17.71 19.98 -1.26
CA ARG A 154 18.43 20.66 -0.17
C ARG A 154 17.74 20.51 1.19
N VAL A 155 16.52 19.95 1.25
CA VAL A 155 15.80 19.67 2.51
C VAL A 155 16.58 18.68 3.38
N TYR A 156 17.19 17.66 2.77
CA TYR A 156 17.97 16.67 3.51
C TYR A 156 19.19 17.31 4.17
N LEU A 157 19.87 18.26 3.51
CA LEU A 157 20.99 18.99 4.08
C LEU A 157 20.57 19.79 5.33
N TYR A 158 19.42 20.46 5.28
CA TYR A 158 18.87 21.17 6.44
C TYR A 158 18.51 20.22 7.59
N GLU A 159 17.90 19.07 7.29
CA GLU A 159 17.55 18.07 8.32
C GLU A 159 18.78 17.49 9.00
N TRP A 160 19.83 17.20 8.24
CA TRP A 160 21.13 16.81 8.76
C TRP A 160 21.76 17.91 9.62
N ALA A 161 21.68 19.17 9.22
CA ALA A 161 22.18 20.29 10.02
C ALA A 161 21.45 20.40 11.37
N VAL A 162 20.10 20.31 11.38
CA VAL A 162 19.31 20.32 12.62
C VAL A 162 19.64 19.12 13.51
N LEU A 163 19.70 17.92 12.93
CA LEU A 163 20.06 16.70 13.67
C LEU A 163 21.45 16.81 14.29
N THR A 164 22.42 17.34 13.53
CA THR A 164 23.80 17.55 14.02
C THR A 164 23.83 18.53 15.19
N VAL A 165 23.05 19.61 15.14
CA VAL A 165 22.93 20.56 16.27
C VAL A 165 22.28 19.91 17.49
N LEU A 166 21.24 19.08 17.31
CA LEU A 166 20.58 18.39 18.41
C LEU A 166 21.45 17.30 19.05
N VAL A 167 22.15 16.49 18.24
CA VAL A 167 22.91 15.32 18.70
C VAL A 167 24.31 15.69 19.14
N CYS A 168 24.98 16.60 18.44
CA CYS A 168 26.36 16.98 18.75
C CYS A 168 26.42 18.34 19.45
N GLY A 169 25.66 19.32 18.98
CA GLY A 169 25.72 20.71 19.46
C GLY A 169 25.17 20.89 20.88
N LEU A 170 23.96 20.39 21.18
CA LEU A 170 23.33 20.56 22.49
C LEU A 170 24.08 19.80 23.61
N PRO A 171 24.50 18.53 23.46
CA PRO A 171 25.28 17.86 24.50
C PRO A 171 26.63 18.53 24.72
N PHE A 172 27.31 18.96 23.64
CA PHE A 172 28.56 19.71 23.75
C PHE A 172 28.38 21.06 24.46
N GLY A 173 27.31 21.79 24.13
CA GLY A 173 26.95 23.04 24.79
C GLY A 173 26.61 22.84 26.28
N ALA A 174 25.87 21.77 26.62
CA ALA A 174 25.55 21.42 28.00
C ALA A 174 26.82 21.10 28.80
N VAL A 175 27.71 20.24 28.28
CA VAL A 175 28.99 19.93 28.93
C VAL A 175 29.80 21.21 29.16
N ASN A 176 29.90 22.10 28.16
CA ASN A 176 30.62 23.37 28.32
C ASN A 176 29.97 24.32 29.35
N ALA A 177 28.64 24.35 29.42
CA ALA A 177 27.91 25.18 30.38
C ALA A 177 28.12 24.75 31.84
N PHE A 178 28.34 23.46 32.09
CA PHE A 178 28.54 22.92 33.45
C PHE A 178 30.01 22.73 33.83
N ALA A 179 30.92 22.56 32.87
CA ALA A 179 32.31 22.19 33.15
C ALA A 179 33.31 23.36 33.21
N PHE A 180 32.98 24.53 32.64
CA PHE A 180 33.97 25.61 32.46
C PHE A 180 33.41 27.03 32.67
N ASP A 181 33.91 27.75 33.69
CA ASP A 181 33.61 29.17 33.98
C ASP A 181 34.44 30.17 33.13
N GLY A 182 34.72 29.82 31.86
CA GLY A 182 35.62 30.57 30.98
C GLY A 182 34.91 31.33 29.85
N THR A 183 35.55 32.40 29.37
CA THR A 183 35.11 33.18 28.18
C THR A 183 34.90 32.29 26.95
N ALA A 184 35.69 31.21 26.81
CA ALA A 184 35.56 30.23 25.73
C ALA A 184 34.22 29.47 25.77
N SER A 185 33.71 29.10 26.95
CA SER A 185 32.41 28.44 27.11
C SER A 185 31.27 29.35 26.66
N ARG A 186 31.34 30.65 27.01
CA ARG A 186 30.37 31.67 26.56
C ARG A 186 30.37 31.83 25.04
N VAL A 187 31.55 31.83 24.39
CA VAL A 187 31.66 31.89 22.93
C VAL A 187 31.02 30.67 22.26
N VAL A 188 31.28 29.46 22.78
CA VAL A 188 30.66 28.22 22.26
C VAL A 188 29.14 28.26 22.35
N LEU A 189 28.59 28.71 23.48
CA LEU A 189 27.14 28.85 23.67
C LEU A 189 26.52 29.92 22.74
N VAL A 190 27.21 31.05 22.54
CA VAL A 190 26.76 32.09 21.61
C VAL A 190 26.75 31.57 20.16
N VAL A 191 27.80 30.85 19.74
CA VAL A 191 27.85 30.25 18.40
C VAL A 191 26.73 29.23 18.21
N LEU A 192 26.49 28.38 19.20
CA LEU A 192 25.38 27.41 19.16
C LEU A 192 24.02 28.11 19.08
N ALA A 193 23.80 29.17 19.86
CA ALA A 193 22.57 29.96 19.83
C ALA A 193 22.37 30.65 18.46
N VAL A 194 23.43 31.20 17.87
CA VAL A 194 23.40 31.80 16.52
C VAL A 194 23.05 30.76 15.46
N VAL A 195 23.62 29.55 15.54
CA VAL A 195 23.30 28.46 14.61
C VAL A 195 21.84 28.02 14.76
N ILE A 196 21.34 27.86 15.99
CA ILE A 196 19.93 27.50 16.25
C ILE A 196 19.00 28.59 15.70
N LEU A 197 19.25 29.86 16.06
CA LEU A 197 18.45 31.00 15.59
C LEU A 197 18.51 31.16 14.07
N GLY A 198 19.65 30.86 13.45
CA GLY A 198 19.81 30.85 12.00
C GLY A 198 19.02 29.75 11.30
N LEU A 199 18.74 28.62 11.97
CA LEU A 199 17.96 27.50 11.41
C LEU A 199 16.43 27.73 11.53
N VAL A 200 15.94 28.39 12.58
CA VAL A 200 14.50 28.69 12.78
C VAL A 200 13.78 29.26 11.54
N PRO A 201 14.29 30.30 10.84
CA PRO A 201 13.61 30.88 9.69
C PRO A 201 13.54 29.94 8.47
N PHE A 202 14.33 28.85 8.44
CA PHE A 202 14.23 27.83 7.38
C PHE A 202 13.15 26.78 7.64
N ALA A 203 12.54 26.73 8.84
CA ALA A 203 11.43 25.83 9.13
C ALA A 203 10.22 26.02 8.19
N PRO A 204 9.73 27.25 7.90
CA PRO A 204 8.66 27.45 6.91
C PRO A 204 9.12 27.12 5.48
N TRP A 205 10.36 27.42 5.11
CA TRP A 205 10.93 27.01 3.81
C TRP A 205 10.93 25.48 3.65
N ARG A 206 11.36 24.74 4.69
CA ARG A 206 11.34 23.27 4.73
C ARG A 206 9.93 22.71 4.50
N ARG A 207 8.90 23.29 5.16
CA ARG A 207 7.51 22.85 4.98
C ARG A 207 7.06 23.04 3.53
N ARG A 208 7.33 24.21 2.94
CA ARG A 208 6.99 24.50 1.53
C ARG A 208 7.73 23.58 0.56
N GLU A 209 9.03 23.35 0.77
CA GLU A 209 9.82 22.51 -0.11
C GLU A 209 9.44 21.03 0.00
N ARG A 210 9.10 20.54 1.20
CA ARG A 210 8.50 19.21 1.37
C ARG A 210 7.18 19.08 0.64
N ALA A 211 6.29 20.07 0.74
CA ALA A 211 5.03 20.08 0.01
C ALA A 211 5.25 20.10 -1.51
N ARG A 212 6.22 20.89 -2.00
CA ARG A 212 6.61 20.92 -3.43
C ARG A 212 7.12 19.56 -3.90
N LEU A 213 8.01 18.92 -3.13
CA LEU A 213 8.55 17.60 -3.47
C LEU A 213 7.48 16.51 -3.41
N ALA A 214 6.56 16.59 -2.45
CA ALA A 214 5.39 15.72 -2.38
C ALA A 214 4.47 15.91 -3.59
N ALA A 215 4.21 17.15 -3.99
CA ALA A 215 3.43 17.47 -5.19
C ALA A 215 4.11 16.94 -6.46
N LEU A 216 5.41 17.17 -6.63
CA LEU A 216 6.19 16.62 -7.75
C LEU A 216 6.19 15.08 -7.76
N ARG A 217 6.24 14.43 -6.59
CA ARG A 217 6.12 12.98 -6.49
C ARG A 217 4.73 12.51 -6.92
N LEU A 218 3.68 13.20 -6.48
CA LEU A 218 2.30 12.88 -6.86
C LEU A 218 2.05 13.13 -8.35
N GLU A 219 2.58 14.20 -8.92
CA GLU A 219 2.51 14.50 -10.35
C GLU A 219 3.20 13.39 -11.17
N ARG A 220 4.39 12.95 -10.75
CA ARG A 220 5.08 11.80 -11.36
C ARG A 220 4.31 10.48 -11.18
N GLN A 221 3.53 10.36 -10.12
CA GLN A 221 2.70 9.19 -9.82
C GLN A 221 1.27 9.33 -10.35
N ALA A 222 0.92 10.42 -11.06
CA ALA A 222 -0.47 10.73 -11.39
C ALA A 222 -1.15 9.63 -12.23
N ALA A 223 -0.41 9.05 -13.18
CA ALA A 223 -0.86 7.91 -13.97
C ALA A 223 -1.14 6.65 -13.14
N ALA A 224 -0.66 6.61 -11.89
CA ALA A 224 -0.85 5.50 -10.96
C ALA A 224 -1.74 5.83 -9.75
N LEU A 225 -2.35 7.02 -9.73
CA LEU A 225 -3.36 7.36 -8.72
C LEU A 225 -4.67 6.67 -9.08
N SER A 226 -5.32 6.10 -8.08
CA SER A 226 -6.62 5.46 -8.26
C SER A 226 -7.71 6.50 -8.31
N ARG A 227 -8.61 6.38 -9.30
CA ARG A 227 -9.86 7.11 -9.29
C ARG A 227 -10.90 6.33 -8.49
N PRO A 228 -11.77 7.00 -7.72
CA PRO A 228 -12.89 6.33 -7.08
C PRO A 228 -13.79 5.65 -8.10
N VAL A 229 -14.16 4.40 -7.83
CA VAL A 229 -15.09 3.61 -8.65
C VAL A 229 -16.30 3.23 -7.80
N ARG A 230 -17.50 3.59 -8.26
CA ARG A 230 -18.74 3.29 -7.54
C ARG A 230 -19.21 1.86 -7.79
N TYR A 231 -19.80 1.25 -6.77
CA TYR A 231 -20.32 -0.10 -6.84
C TYR A 231 -21.86 -0.14 -7.05
N PRO A 232 -22.41 -1.05 -7.88
CA PRO A 232 -21.70 -1.95 -8.79
C PRO A 232 -20.89 -1.16 -9.83
N TRP A 233 -19.77 -1.76 -10.28
CA TRP A 233 -18.75 -1.10 -11.10
C TRP A 233 -19.35 -0.23 -12.20
N ASP A 234 -18.93 1.04 -12.24
CA ASP A 234 -19.34 2.05 -13.21
C ASP A 234 -20.86 2.30 -13.33
N GLY A 235 -21.63 2.03 -12.25
CA GLY A 235 -23.02 2.48 -12.11
C GLY A 235 -23.17 4.02 -12.10
N PRO A 236 -24.40 4.57 -12.09
CA PRO A 236 -24.60 6.02 -12.07
C PRO A 236 -23.86 6.70 -10.93
N GLU A 237 -23.32 7.90 -11.19
CA GLU A 237 -22.61 8.73 -10.21
C GLU A 237 -23.56 9.30 -9.14
N VAL A 238 -24.13 8.42 -8.29
CA VAL A 238 -24.98 8.80 -7.15
C VAL A 238 -24.16 8.87 -5.84
N PRO A 239 -24.13 10.01 -5.12
CA PRO A 239 -23.22 10.22 -3.98
C PRO A 239 -23.45 9.31 -2.76
N ASP A 240 -24.60 8.63 -2.70
CA ASP A 240 -25.01 7.74 -1.61
C ASP A 240 -24.56 6.28 -1.81
N ARG A 241 -23.81 6.00 -2.88
CA ARG A 241 -23.30 4.65 -3.17
C ARG A 241 -21.91 4.38 -2.58
N PRO A 242 -21.66 3.12 -2.16
CA PRO A 242 -20.31 2.67 -1.85
C PRO A 242 -19.37 2.87 -3.03
N ALA A 243 -18.12 3.24 -2.73
CA ALA A 243 -17.08 3.39 -3.73
C ALA A 243 -15.77 2.78 -3.25
N LEU A 244 -15.09 2.08 -4.15
CA LEU A 244 -13.70 1.68 -3.97
C LEU A 244 -12.82 2.87 -4.36
N VAL A 245 -12.02 3.40 -3.44
CA VAL A 245 -11.19 4.60 -3.69
C VAL A 245 -9.75 4.26 -4.07
N GLY A 246 -9.34 3.01 -3.94
CA GLY A 246 -8.00 2.53 -4.25
C GLY A 246 -6.97 2.84 -3.16
N ASP A 247 -5.74 2.36 -3.32
CA ASP A 247 -4.70 2.48 -2.28
C ASP A 247 -4.17 3.91 -2.14
N ARG A 248 -4.20 4.67 -3.24
CA ARG A 248 -3.77 6.07 -3.32
C ARG A 248 -4.76 6.87 -4.14
N PRO A 249 -5.93 7.20 -3.56
CA PRO A 249 -6.95 7.95 -4.28
C PRO A 249 -6.42 9.32 -4.70
N GLU A 250 -6.75 9.72 -5.94
CA GLU A 250 -6.59 11.10 -6.37
C GLU A 250 -7.46 12.04 -5.53
N SER A 251 -8.71 11.63 -5.29
CA SER A 251 -9.71 12.34 -4.50
C SER A 251 -10.63 11.35 -3.80
N LEU A 252 -11.42 11.83 -2.83
CA LEU A 252 -12.49 11.05 -2.21
C LEU A 252 -13.84 11.45 -2.81
N PRO A 253 -14.84 10.56 -2.83
CA PRO A 253 -16.19 10.91 -3.23
C PRO A 253 -16.76 12.06 -2.38
N GLU A 254 -17.53 12.94 -3.01
CA GLU A 254 -18.24 14.01 -2.30
C GLU A 254 -19.36 13.45 -1.42
N LEU A 255 -19.59 14.08 -0.28
CA LEU A 255 -20.68 13.75 0.63
C LEU A 255 -21.99 14.39 0.16
N ALA A 256 -23.06 13.61 0.06
CA ALA A 256 -24.40 14.16 -0.12
C ALA A 256 -24.84 14.94 1.14
N PRO A 257 -25.68 15.98 0.99
CA PRO A 257 -26.28 16.67 2.14
C PRO A 257 -27.06 15.70 3.05
N GLY A 258 -26.83 15.77 4.36
CA GLY A 258 -27.47 14.89 5.34
C GLY A 258 -26.87 13.47 5.41
N TYR A 259 -25.61 13.35 5.01
CA TYR A 259 -24.79 12.13 5.10
C TYR A 259 -23.40 12.47 5.63
N GLY A 260 -22.82 11.53 6.36
CA GLY A 260 -21.38 11.40 6.50
C GLY A 260 -20.89 10.16 5.75
N ALA A 261 -19.69 9.69 6.05
CA ALA A 261 -19.17 8.45 5.47
C ALA A 261 -18.30 7.66 6.44
N LEU A 262 -18.20 6.36 6.18
CA LEU A 262 -17.16 5.49 6.69
C LEU A 262 -16.09 5.30 5.61
N LEU A 263 -14.85 5.66 5.93
CA LEU A 263 -13.67 5.24 5.18
C LEU A 263 -13.15 3.93 5.81
N LEU A 264 -13.48 2.80 5.22
CA LEU A 264 -13.00 1.49 5.65
C LEU A 264 -11.71 1.15 4.89
N ARG A 265 -10.59 1.04 5.62
CA ARG A 265 -9.29 0.66 5.08
C ARG A 265 -9.00 -0.78 5.44
N ALA A 266 -9.26 -1.70 4.52
CA ALA A 266 -9.09 -3.14 4.72
C ALA A 266 -7.81 -3.64 4.07
N THR A 267 -6.92 -4.25 4.86
CA THR A 267 -5.69 -4.87 4.34
C THR A 267 -5.57 -6.28 4.87
N ALA A 268 -5.24 -7.24 4.00
CA ALA A 268 -4.85 -8.58 4.43
C ALA A 268 -3.34 -8.79 4.22
N HIS A 269 -2.62 -9.05 5.30
CA HIS A 269 -1.24 -9.50 5.26
C HIS A 269 -1.18 -11.01 5.05
N ARG A 270 -0.57 -11.46 3.97
CA ARG A 270 -0.43 -12.88 3.61
C ARG A 270 0.90 -13.40 4.15
N HIS A 271 0.83 -14.31 5.11
CA HIS A 271 1.96 -15.01 5.71
C HIS A 271 1.99 -16.42 5.15
N LEU A 272 2.67 -16.60 4.02
CA LEU A 272 2.71 -17.87 3.28
C LEU A 272 3.87 -18.78 3.72
N TRP A 273 4.32 -18.70 4.97
CA TRP A 273 5.47 -19.45 5.46
C TRP A 273 5.43 -19.62 6.99
N LYS A 274 5.89 -20.79 7.43
CA LYS A 274 6.20 -21.08 8.83
C LYS A 274 7.57 -20.48 9.13
N ASP A 275 7.70 -19.73 10.22
CA ASP A 275 8.98 -19.25 10.80
C ASP A 275 9.76 -18.12 10.11
N GLY A 276 9.21 -17.46 9.09
CA GLY A 276 9.82 -16.22 8.56
C GLY A 276 11.19 -16.43 7.91
N ASP A 277 11.52 -17.66 7.53
CA ASP A 277 12.80 -18.03 6.91
C ASP A 277 12.84 -17.62 5.43
N GLY A 278 12.84 -16.31 5.20
CA GLY A 278 13.76 -15.55 4.35
C GLY A 278 14.13 -16.01 2.94
N VAL A 279 13.48 -17.02 2.36
CA VAL A 279 13.83 -17.58 1.07
C VAL A 279 12.56 -17.99 0.34
N THR A 280 12.31 -17.37 -0.81
CA THR A 280 11.29 -17.81 -1.77
C THR A 280 11.82 -19.06 -2.46
N VAL A 281 11.49 -20.25 -1.93
CA VAL A 281 11.37 -21.41 -2.81
C VAL A 281 10.13 -21.16 -3.66
N ARG A 282 10.26 -21.30 -4.99
CA ARG A 282 9.10 -21.15 -5.87
C ARG A 282 8.09 -22.24 -5.52
N ASP A 283 6.99 -21.84 -4.88
CA ASP A 283 5.88 -22.72 -4.53
C ASP A 283 4.60 -22.09 -5.10
N THR A 284 4.36 -22.34 -6.38
CA THR A 284 3.22 -21.79 -7.13
C THR A 284 1.89 -22.13 -6.45
N ALA A 285 1.76 -23.34 -5.89
CA ALA A 285 0.53 -23.76 -5.22
C ALA A 285 0.26 -22.96 -3.94
N LEU A 286 1.29 -22.72 -3.12
CA LEU A 286 1.17 -21.90 -1.92
C LEU A 286 1.00 -20.40 -2.25
N ALA A 287 1.75 -19.91 -3.23
CA ALA A 287 1.66 -18.52 -3.71
C ALA A 287 0.31 -18.21 -4.37
N ALA A 288 -0.36 -19.19 -4.99
CA ALA A 288 -1.69 -19.07 -5.56
C ALA A 288 -2.81 -18.92 -4.52
N LEU A 289 -2.55 -19.18 -3.23
CA LEU A 289 -3.55 -19.01 -2.16
C LEU A 289 -3.90 -17.53 -1.98
N ARG A 290 -4.99 -17.10 -2.60
CA ARG A 290 -5.52 -15.76 -2.43
C ARG A 290 -6.14 -15.56 -1.05
N ALA A 291 -6.04 -14.34 -0.55
CA ALA A 291 -6.94 -13.82 0.45
C ALA A 291 -8.30 -13.58 -0.21
N GLU A 292 -9.31 -14.36 0.19
CA GLU A 292 -10.69 -14.14 -0.22
C GLU A 292 -11.18 -12.76 0.27
N PRO A 293 -12.11 -12.10 -0.44
CA PRO A 293 -12.70 -10.83 0.01
C PRO A 293 -13.29 -10.94 1.43
N PRO A 294 -13.16 -9.90 2.27
CA PRO A 294 -13.78 -9.89 3.57
C PRO A 294 -15.30 -9.73 3.47
N ARG A 295 -16.04 -10.23 4.47
CA ARG A 295 -17.46 -9.92 4.63
C ARG A 295 -17.59 -8.73 5.58
N VAL A 296 -18.32 -7.72 5.14
CA VAL A 296 -18.53 -6.49 5.91
C VAL A 296 -20.01 -6.27 6.13
N ARG A 297 -20.40 -6.02 7.37
CA ARG A 297 -21.78 -5.62 7.71
C ARG A 297 -21.81 -4.27 8.39
N LEU A 298 -22.72 -3.41 7.95
CA LEU A 298 -23.04 -2.13 8.56
C LEU A 298 -24.47 -2.19 9.09
N ASP A 299 -24.63 -2.03 10.40
CA ASP A 299 -25.92 -2.12 11.10
C ASP A 299 -26.67 -3.43 10.83
N GLY A 300 -25.91 -4.52 10.67
CA GLY A 300 -26.43 -5.85 10.37
C GLY A 300 -26.71 -6.13 8.89
N LEU A 301 -26.52 -5.16 7.99
CA LEU A 301 -26.67 -5.32 6.55
C LEU A 301 -25.32 -5.57 5.89
N GLU A 302 -25.21 -6.63 5.10
CA GLU A 302 -24.01 -6.90 4.31
C GLU A 302 -23.83 -5.84 3.22
N VAL A 303 -22.63 -5.26 3.16
CA VAL A 303 -22.27 -4.23 2.20
C VAL A 303 -21.14 -4.72 1.29
N PRO A 304 -21.05 -4.24 0.04
CA PRO A 304 -19.95 -4.60 -0.85
C PRO A 304 -18.61 -4.26 -0.24
N ALA A 305 -17.67 -5.21 -0.25
CA ALA A 305 -16.33 -4.98 0.25
C ALA A 305 -15.33 -5.91 -0.46
N THR A 306 -14.13 -5.39 -0.63
CA THR A 306 -12.93 -6.14 -1.02
C THR A 306 -11.81 -5.76 -0.05
N TRP A 307 -10.65 -6.36 -0.19
CA TRP A 307 -9.44 -5.72 0.33
C TRP A 307 -9.26 -4.37 -0.37
N GLY A 308 -8.73 -3.38 0.34
CA GLY A 308 -8.59 -2.01 -0.12
C GLY A 308 -9.34 -0.96 0.69
N ASN A 309 -9.35 0.25 0.14
CA ASN A 309 -10.00 1.40 0.77
C ASN A 309 -11.39 1.61 0.18
N TRP A 310 -12.41 1.51 1.03
CA TRP A 310 -13.81 1.67 0.69
C TRP A 310 -14.42 2.91 1.35
N TRP A 311 -15.23 3.61 0.58
CA TRP A 311 -16.03 4.74 1.01
C TRP A 311 -17.50 4.31 1.09
N HIS A 312 -18.06 4.28 2.29
CA HIS A 312 -19.47 3.94 2.53
C HIS A 312 -20.23 5.17 3.03
N PRO A 313 -21.08 5.78 2.20
CA PRO A 313 -21.97 6.86 2.66
C PRO A 313 -22.92 6.32 3.74
N LEU A 314 -23.04 7.06 4.85
CA LEU A 314 -23.87 6.67 5.98
C LEU A 314 -24.68 7.87 6.48
N ARG A 315 -25.86 7.58 7.04
CA ARG A 315 -26.60 8.62 7.76
C ARG A 315 -25.81 9.09 8.98
N PRO A 316 -25.94 10.34 9.42
CA PRO A 316 -25.33 10.76 10.67
C PRO A 316 -25.96 9.98 11.85
N GLY A 317 -25.13 9.47 12.75
CA GLY A 317 -25.59 8.68 13.89
C GLY A 317 -24.59 7.64 14.38
N ALA A 318 -25.06 6.82 15.33
CA ALA A 318 -24.33 5.66 15.81
C ALA A 318 -24.54 4.48 14.86
N HIS A 319 -23.44 3.80 14.53
CA HIS A 319 -23.41 2.65 13.64
C HIS A 319 -22.59 1.53 14.24
N VAL A 320 -22.84 0.33 13.74
CA VAL A 320 -22.08 -0.87 14.05
C VAL A 320 -21.42 -1.38 12.78
N LEU A 321 -20.11 -1.49 12.81
CA LEU A 321 -19.32 -2.16 11.78
C LEU A 321 -18.92 -3.56 12.27
N GLU A 322 -19.24 -4.56 11.47
CA GLU A 322 -18.74 -5.94 11.62
C GLU A 322 -17.86 -6.28 10.43
N PHE A 323 -16.71 -6.89 10.71
CA PHE A 323 -15.74 -7.29 9.71
C PHE A 323 -15.36 -8.74 9.95
N GLU A 324 -15.44 -9.57 8.92
CA GLU A 324 -15.11 -11.00 8.97
C GLU A 324 -14.14 -11.36 7.83
N ALA A 325 -13.06 -12.06 8.16
CA ALA A 325 -12.08 -12.53 7.20
C ALA A 325 -11.47 -13.86 7.64
N ALA A 326 -11.49 -14.87 6.76
CA ALA A 326 -10.94 -16.19 7.00
C ALA A 326 -11.36 -16.80 8.36
N GLY A 327 -12.65 -16.66 8.72
CA GLY A 327 -13.23 -17.17 9.96
C GLY A 327 -12.98 -16.32 11.21
N ALA A 328 -12.09 -15.32 11.15
CA ALA A 328 -11.94 -14.33 12.22
C ALA A 328 -12.96 -13.20 12.05
N ALA A 329 -13.58 -12.76 13.15
CA ALA A 329 -14.58 -11.70 13.14
C ALA A 329 -14.28 -10.64 14.21
N ALA A 330 -14.56 -9.37 13.89
CA ALA A 330 -14.42 -8.23 14.78
C ALA A 330 -15.61 -7.29 14.62
N ARG A 331 -15.97 -6.59 15.70
CA ARG A 331 -17.08 -5.65 15.76
C ARG A 331 -16.64 -4.34 16.40
N LEU A 332 -17.05 -3.22 15.82
CA LEU A 332 -16.72 -1.88 16.28
C LEU A 332 -17.96 -0.98 16.23
N GLU A 333 -18.22 -0.27 17.33
CA GLU A 333 -19.21 0.80 17.36
C GLU A 333 -18.54 2.11 16.97
N LEU A 334 -19.20 2.88 16.11
CA LEU A 334 -18.68 4.15 15.61
C LEU A 334 -19.81 5.18 15.49
N VAL A 335 -19.43 6.46 15.50
CA VAL A 335 -20.36 7.56 15.26
C VAL A 335 -19.91 8.28 14.00
N VAL A 336 -20.85 8.51 13.08
CA VAL A 336 -20.65 9.30 11.87
C VAL A 336 -21.38 10.62 12.05
N ALA A 337 -20.67 11.73 11.90
CA ALA A 337 -21.26 13.07 11.93
C ALA A 337 -21.67 13.52 10.53
N ASP A 338 -22.61 14.48 10.46
CA ASP A 338 -23.07 15.06 9.19
C ASP A 338 -21.93 15.82 8.50
N GLY A 339 -21.72 15.53 7.22
CA GLY A 339 -20.63 16.13 6.44
C GLY A 339 -19.22 15.68 6.85
N GLU A 340 -19.08 14.67 7.72
CA GLU A 340 -17.78 14.16 8.16
C GLU A 340 -17.56 12.70 7.75
N ALA A 341 -16.30 12.32 7.65
CA ALA A 341 -15.88 10.95 7.36
C ALA A 341 -15.16 10.35 8.57
N THR A 342 -15.67 9.22 9.05
CA THR A 342 -15.03 8.43 10.11
C THR A 342 -14.18 7.35 9.45
N ALA A 343 -12.88 7.26 9.79
CA ALA A 343 -12.01 6.22 9.26
C ALA A 343 -11.87 5.04 10.22
N VAL A 344 -11.89 3.83 9.66
CA VAL A 344 -11.64 2.59 10.38
C VAL A 344 -10.60 1.77 9.61
N ARG A 345 -9.60 1.28 10.33
CA ARG A 345 -8.59 0.36 9.82
C ARG A 345 -8.96 -1.06 10.19
N ALA A 346 -9.04 -1.93 9.19
CA ALA A 346 -9.22 -3.37 9.34
C ALA A 346 -7.97 -4.08 8.82
N GLU A 347 -7.27 -4.80 9.72
CA GLU A 347 -6.06 -5.55 9.38
C GLU A 347 -6.26 -7.03 9.66
N ALA A 348 -6.20 -7.84 8.61
CA ALA A 348 -6.19 -9.30 8.73
C ALA A 348 -4.76 -9.82 8.52
N HIS A 349 -4.31 -10.74 9.38
CA HIS A 349 -3.10 -11.52 9.16
C HIS A 349 -3.52 -12.95 8.88
N LEU A 350 -3.25 -13.40 7.65
CA LEU A 350 -3.66 -14.69 7.12
C LEU A 350 -2.45 -15.59 7.02
N TYR A 351 -2.50 -16.76 7.66
CA TYR A 351 -1.37 -17.66 7.78
C TYR A 351 -1.63 -18.93 7.00
N ALA A 352 -0.71 -19.25 6.10
CA ALA A 352 -0.69 -20.53 5.39
C ALA A 352 0.76 -20.98 5.24
N HIS A 353 1.02 -22.27 5.34
CA HIS A 353 2.37 -22.80 5.16
C HIS A 353 2.31 -24.22 4.63
N ARG A 354 3.45 -24.72 4.13
CA ARG A 354 3.58 -26.13 3.77
C ARG A 354 4.07 -26.94 4.97
N ASP A 355 3.34 -27.98 5.33
CA ASP A 355 3.73 -28.95 6.36
C ASP A 355 3.60 -30.37 5.79
N GLY A 356 4.67 -31.16 5.84
CA GLY A 356 4.66 -32.53 5.32
C GLY A 356 4.33 -32.66 3.82
N GLY A 357 4.46 -31.59 3.02
CA GLY A 357 4.06 -31.56 1.62
C GLY A 357 2.61 -31.09 1.37
N GLU A 358 1.82 -30.91 2.41
CA GLU A 358 0.46 -30.36 2.34
C GLU A 358 0.45 -28.88 2.67
N ILE A 359 -0.55 -28.15 2.16
CA ILE A 359 -0.78 -26.75 2.50
C ILE A 359 -1.72 -26.70 3.71
N VAL A 360 -1.24 -26.13 4.81
CA VAL A 360 -1.99 -25.93 6.05
C VAL A 360 -2.33 -24.46 6.21
N ARG A 361 -3.57 -24.14 6.55
CA ARG A 361 -4.02 -22.81 6.95
C ARG A 361 -4.15 -22.74 8.46
N GLU A 362 -3.63 -21.68 9.08
CA GLU A 362 -3.79 -21.43 10.52
C GLU A 362 -4.87 -20.38 10.77
N ASP A 363 -5.24 -20.21 12.04
CA ASP A 363 -6.20 -19.20 12.48
C ASP A 363 -5.75 -17.79 12.08
N ALA A 364 -6.64 -17.07 11.41
CA ALA A 364 -6.42 -15.68 11.05
C ALA A 364 -6.47 -14.78 12.30
N ARG A 365 -5.67 -13.70 12.28
CA ARG A 365 -5.77 -12.64 13.29
C ARG A 365 -6.38 -11.41 12.65
N LEU A 366 -7.40 -10.85 13.29
CA LEU A 366 -8.09 -9.67 12.82
C LEU A 366 -7.99 -8.54 13.85
N ARG A 367 -7.69 -7.34 13.36
CA ARG A 367 -7.75 -6.10 14.13
C ARG A 367 -8.67 -5.11 13.44
N LEU A 368 -9.56 -4.51 14.20
CA LEU A 368 -10.49 -3.49 13.72
C LEU A 368 -10.40 -2.31 14.67
N GLU A 369 -9.98 -1.14 14.18
CA GLU A 369 -9.78 0.03 15.03
C GLU A 369 -10.11 1.36 14.35
N PRO A 370 -10.62 2.35 15.11
CA PRO A 370 -10.75 3.71 14.62
C PRO A 370 -9.39 4.28 14.23
N GLU A 371 -9.36 5.09 13.17
CA GLU A 371 -8.19 5.83 12.74
C GLU A 371 -8.49 7.32 12.70
N GLU A 372 -7.51 8.15 13.09
CA GLU A 372 -7.63 9.58 12.84
C GLU A 372 -7.57 9.85 11.34
N PHE A 373 -8.64 10.42 10.81
CA PHE A 373 -8.71 10.91 9.45
C PHE A 373 -9.32 12.29 9.44
N ARG A 374 -8.80 13.16 8.57
CA ARG A 374 -9.40 14.48 8.35
C ARG A 374 -9.47 14.76 6.85
N PRO A 375 -10.66 15.10 6.31
CA PRO A 375 -10.83 15.37 4.88
C PRO A 375 -9.86 16.41 4.33
N GLU A 376 -9.48 17.42 5.11
CA GLU A 376 -8.52 18.45 4.69
C GLU A 376 -7.11 17.91 4.41
N TRP A 377 -6.77 16.69 4.87
CA TRP A 377 -5.50 16.05 4.52
C TRP A 377 -5.41 15.71 3.04
N MET A 378 -6.55 15.52 2.36
CA MET A 378 -6.58 15.28 0.91
C MET A 378 -6.15 16.51 0.10
N GLY A 379 -6.33 17.72 0.66
CA GLY A 379 -5.90 18.98 0.03
C GLY A 379 -4.41 19.31 0.21
N ASP A 380 -3.70 18.62 1.11
CA ASP A 380 -2.26 18.79 1.33
C ASP A 380 -1.50 17.57 0.78
N PRO A 381 -0.76 17.70 -0.35
CA PRO A 381 -0.01 16.61 -0.98
C PRO A 381 0.88 15.81 -0.01
N ALA A 382 1.49 16.48 0.97
CA ALA A 382 2.38 15.81 1.92
C ALA A 382 1.59 15.02 2.97
N LYS A 383 0.46 15.55 3.46
CA LYS A 383 -0.42 14.82 4.39
C LYS A 383 -1.14 13.68 3.71
N ARG A 384 -1.64 13.89 2.48
CA ARG A 384 -2.22 12.85 1.65
C ARG A 384 -1.25 11.68 1.49
N LEU A 385 -0.02 11.94 1.03
CA LEU A 385 1.00 10.90 0.91
C LEU A 385 1.34 10.26 2.26
N ALA A 386 1.37 11.01 3.36
CA ALA A 386 1.71 10.46 4.67
C ALA A 386 0.61 9.58 5.28
N TYR A 387 -0.66 9.81 4.92
CA TYR A 387 -1.79 9.04 5.44
C TYR A 387 -1.96 7.70 4.71
N TRP A 388 -1.74 7.69 3.39
CA TRP A 388 -1.88 6.49 2.56
C TRP A 388 -0.65 5.59 2.52
N ASN A 389 0.49 6.02 3.08
CA ASN A 389 1.74 5.25 3.18
C ASN A 389 2.01 4.79 4.62
#